data_AF-A0A1E8EY73-F1
#
_entry.id   AF-A0A1E8EY73-F1
#
_cell.length_a   1.000
_cell.length_b   1.000
_cell.length_c   1.000
_cell.angle_alpha   90.00
_cell.angle_beta   90.00
_cell.angle_gamma   90.00
#
_symmetry.space_group_name_H-M   'P 1'
#
loop_
_entity.id
_entity.type
_entity.pdbx_description
1 polymer ?
#
loop_
_entity_poly.entity_id
_entity_poly.type
_entity_poly.pdbx_seq_one_letter_code
_entity_poly.pdbx_strand_id
1 'polypeptide(L)'
;MEVVIIKYVLIILLLGALLYFLYLIREKDFQVVEEYYGIENNLLASLKVEETNKQVVKKILEEASKSVKQVELKHKQETEVYKEEKSLEIFKKNLERINIKSKIEEDNLKHILRIASAIIKEY
;
A
#
# COMPACT_ATOMS: atom_id res chain seq x y z
N MET A 1 -52.24 5.77 11.31
CA MET A 1 -51.64 7.05 10.84
C MET A 1 -50.26 7.29 11.45
N GLU A 2 -50.08 7.11 12.77
CA GLU A 2 -48.80 7.31 13.46
C GLU A 2 -47.61 6.52 12.88
N VAL A 3 -47.81 5.25 12.55
CA VAL A 3 -46.76 4.41 11.93
C VAL A 3 -46.30 4.93 10.57
N VAL A 4 -47.22 5.56 9.82
CA VAL A 4 -46.89 6.17 8.52
C VAL A 4 -46.04 7.41 8.75
N ILE A 5 -46.41 8.25 9.71
CA ILE A 5 -45.67 9.46 10.08
C ILE A 5 -44.24 9.13 10.53
N ILE A 6 -44.08 8.11 11.39
CA ILE A 6 -42.75 7.67 11.87
C ILE A 6 -41.86 7.19 10.71
N LYS A 7 -42.41 6.45 9.73
CA LYS A 7 -41.66 6.04 8.54
C LYS A 7 -41.18 7.23 7.72
N TYR A 8 -42.00 8.26 7.54
CA TYR A 8 -41.59 9.47 6.83
C TYR A 8 -40.49 10.23 7.57
N VAL A 9 -40.57 10.34 8.89
CA VAL A 9 -39.51 10.97 9.71
C VAL A 9 -38.19 10.20 9.58
N LEU A 10 -38.23 8.87 9.62
CA LEU A 10 -37.06 8.01 9.42
C LEU A 10 -36.44 8.18 8.04
N ILE A 11 -37.25 8.31 6.99
CA ILE A 11 -36.76 8.55 5.62
C ILE A 11 -36.04 9.90 5.54
N ILE A 12 -36.60 10.95 6.14
CA ILE A 12 -35.98 12.29 6.15
C ILE A 12 -34.65 12.27 6.91
N LEU A 13 -34.59 11.59 8.07
CA LEU A 13 -33.35 11.41 8.82
C LEU A 13 -32.29 10.62 8.03
N LEU A 14 -32.70 9.56 7.33
CA LEU A 14 -31.80 8.76 6.49
C LEU A 14 -31.22 9.60 5.34
N LEU A 15 -32.05 10.40 4.68
CA LEU A 15 -31.61 11.30 3.62
C LEU A 15 -30.63 12.36 4.16
N GLY A 16 -30.91 12.91 5.33
CA GLY A 16 -30.00 13.85 6.01
C GLY A 16 -28.65 13.21 6.35
N ALA A 17 -28.66 11.98 6.88
CA ALA A 17 -27.45 11.23 7.18
C ALA A 17 -26.63 10.90 5.92
N LEU A 18 -27.29 10.52 4.81
CA LEU A 18 -26.63 10.26 3.53
C LEU A 18 -26.00 11.53 2.94
N LEU A 19 -26.69 12.66 3.00
CA LEU A 19 -26.15 13.94 2.54
C LEU A 19 -24.94 14.37 3.39
N TYR A 20 -25.01 14.19 4.71
CA TYR A 20 -23.89 14.47 5.60
C TYR A 20 -22.71 13.51 5.35
N PHE A 21 -22.99 12.24 5.08
CA PHE A 21 -21.98 11.26 4.72
C PHE A 21 -21.29 11.61 3.39
N LEU A 22 -22.05 12.02 2.37
CA LEU A 22 -21.50 12.53 1.10
C LEU A 22 -20.68 13.80 1.31
N TYR A 23 -21.14 14.69 2.21
CA TYR A 23 -20.39 15.88 2.59
C TYR A 23 -19.05 15.53 3.25
N LEU A 24 -19.04 14.56 4.18
CA LEU A 24 -17.81 14.03 4.80
C LEU A 24 -16.86 13.41 3.77
N ILE A 25 -17.39 12.66 2.80
CA ILE A 25 -16.59 12.13 1.67
C ILE A 25 -16.02 13.25 0.81
N ARG A 26 -16.71 14.39 0.69
CA ARG A 26 -16.27 15.51 -0.14
C ARG A 26 -15.25 16.41 0.56
N GLU A 27 -15.40 16.66 1.87
CA GLU A 27 -14.44 17.46 2.65
C GLU A 27 -13.14 16.71 2.92
N LYS A 28 -13.25 15.39 3.11
CA LYS A 28 -12.09 14.53 3.01
C LYS A 28 -11.82 14.37 1.53
N ASP A 29 -11.05 15.29 0.94
CA ASP A 29 -10.15 14.92 -0.14
C ASP A 29 -9.49 13.62 0.32
N PHE A 30 -10.04 12.49 -0.09
CA PHE A 30 -9.36 11.21 -0.01
C PHE A 30 -8.21 11.35 -1.01
N GLN A 31 -7.19 12.13 -0.63
CA GLN A 31 -5.87 11.55 -0.65
C GLN A 31 -6.09 10.22 0.04
N VAL A 32 -6.19 9.16 -0.76
CA VAL A 32 -5.81 7.83 -0.32
C VAL A 32 -4.37 8.06 0.13
N VAL A 33 -4.21 8.56 1.36
CA VAL A 33 -2.97 8.49 2.09
C VAL A 33 -2.90 6.99 2.24
N GLU A 34 -2.19 6.37 1.31
CA GLU A 34 -1.70 5.01 1.40
C GLU A 34 -0.85 5.02 2.68
N GLU A 35 -1.51 5.02 3.84
CA GLU A 35 -0.87 4.70 5.09
C GLU A 35 -0.46 3.26 4.90
N TYR A 36 0.82 3.06 4.60
CA TYR A 36 1.40 1.75 4.35
C TYR A 36 1.52 0.98 5.68
N TYR A 37 0.44 0.93 6.49
CA TYR A 37 0.27 0.17 7.73
C TYR A 37 1.55 0.09 8.60
N GLY A 38 2.24 1.20 8.82
CA GLY A 38 3.47 1.26 9.62
C GLY A 38 4.77 0.79 8.96
N ILE A 39 4.71 0.21 7.75
CA ILE A 39 5.88 -0.12 6.90
C ILE A 39 6.62 1.15 6.52
N GLU A 40 5.87 2.22 6.24
CA GLU A 40 6.36 3.59 6.07
C GLU A 40 7.38 3.95 7.16
N ASN A 41 7.07 3.74 8.44
CA ASN A 41 7.92 4.18 9.53
C ASN A 41 9.24 3.42 9.61
N ASN A 42 9.23 2.10 9.39
CA ASN A 42 10.46 1.28 9.41
C ASN A 42 11.35 1.56 8.18
N LEU A 43 10.71 1.81 7.03
CA LEU A 43 11.39 2.08 5.78
C LEU A 43 11.96 3.50 5.76
N LEU A 44 11.19 4.49 6.26
CA LEU A 44 11.64 5.87 6.49
C LEU A 44 12.76 5.93 7.53
N ALA A 45 12.71 5.13 8.60
CA ALA A 45 13.79 5.06 9.59
C ALA A 45 15.12 4.51 9.03
N SER A 46 15.04 3.68 7.98
CA SER A 46 16.21 3.15 7.27
C SER A 46 16.75 4.10 6.20
N LEU A 47 15.99 5.15 5.85
CA LEU A 47 16.38 6.17 4.88
C LEU A 47 17.05 7.34 5.62
N LYS A 48 18.03 7.97 4.98
CA LYS A 48 18.61 9.24 5.43
C LYS A 48 17.49 10.29 5.46
N VAL A 49 17.59 11.20 6.42
CA VAL A 49 16.60 12.28 6.65
C VAL A 49 16.27 13.07 5.38
N GLU A 50 17.27 13.27 4.51
CA GLU A 50 17.14 13.97 3.22
C GLU A 50 16.33 13.20 2.16
N GLU A 51 16.17 11.89 2.32
CA GLU A 51 15.48 10.97 1.40
C GLU A 51 14.14 10.48 1.97
N THR A 52 13.81 10.93 3.18
CA THR A 52 12.63 10.56 3.97
C THR A 52 11.41 11.34 3.44
N ASN A 53 10.97 11.01 2.23
CA ASN A 53 9.76 11.56 1.63
C ASN A 53 8.80 10.43 1.25
N LYS A 54 7.51 10.61 1.53
CA LYS A 54 6.43 9.67 1.16
C LYS A 54 6.48 9.26 -0.32
N GLN A 55 6.88 10.17 -1.22
CA GLN A 55 7.03 9.84 -2.64
C GLN A 55 8.13 8.81 -2.90
N VAL A 56 9.23 8.83 -2.14
CA VAL A 56 10.32 7.87 -2.26
C VAL A 56 9.88 6.51 -1.72
N VAL A 57 9.21 6.49 -0.56
CA VAL A 57 8.64 5.25 0.00
C VAL A 57 7.66 4.60 -0.95
N LYS A 58 6.73 5.38 -1.53
CA LYS A 58 5.79 4.90 -2.54
C LYS A 58 6.51 4.25 -3.72
N LYS A 59 7.54 4.90 -4.27
CA LYS A 59 8.35 4.33 -5.37
C LYS A 59 9.01 3.01 -4.99
N ILE A 60 9.55 2.92 -3.77
CA ILE A 60 10.18 1.69 -3.26
C ILE A 60 9.14 0.56 -3.19
N LEU A 61 7.96 0.83 -2.62
CA LEU A 61 6.91 -0.18 -2.45
C LEU A 61 6.28 -0.61 -3.78
N GLU A 62 6.06 0.33 -4.70
CA GLU A 62 5.64 0.03 -6.07
C GLU A 62 6.64 -0.88 -6.78
N GLU A 63 7.94 -0.62 -6.61
CA GLU A 63 8.98 -1.38 -7.27
C GLU A 63 9.13 -2.79 -6.67
N ALA A 64 8.95 -2.92 -5.35
CA ALA A 64 8.86 -4.22 -4.69
C ALA A 64 7.68 -5.04 -5.23
N SER A 65 6.50 -4.42 -5.32
CA SER A 65 5.29 -5.06 -5.85
C SER A 65 5.47 -5.51 -7.31
N LYS A 66 6.05 -4.67 -8.17
CA LYS A 66 6.37 -5.04 -9.57
C LYS A 66 7.35 -6.21 -9.63
N SER A 67 8.40 -6.18 -8.81
CA SER A 67 9.42 -7.23 -8.78
C SER A 67 8.84 -8.58 -8.38
N VAL A 68 7.98 -8.60 -7.36
CA VAL A 68 7.28 -9.83 -6.94
C VAL A 68 6.29 -10.30 -7.99
N LYS A 69 5.46 -9.39 -8.53
CA LYS A 69 4.48 -9.74 -9.57
C LYS A 69 5.15 -10.32 -10.81
N GLN A 70 6.27 -9.76 -11.23
CA GLN A 70 7.03 -10.25 -12.37
C GLN A 70 7.53 -11.69 -12.15
N VAL A 71 8.06 -11.97 -10.96
CA VAL A 71 8.57 -13.30 -10.62
C VAL A 71 7.44 -14.31 -10.46
N GLU A 72 6.35 -13.93 -9.78
CA GLU A 72 5.18 -14.80 -9.62
C GLU A 72 4.57 -15.19 -10.97
N LEU A 73 4.47 -14.25 -11.92
CA LEU A 73 3.96 -14.55 -13.26
C LEU A 73 4.86 -15.50 -14.05
N LYS A 74 6.19 -15.39 -13.89
CA LYS A 74 7.18 -16.13 -14.67
C LYS A 74 7.55 -17.48 -14.05
N HIS A 75 7.47 -17.61 -12.73
CA HIS A 75 7.97 -18.73 -11.95
C HIS A 75 6.90 -19.37 -11.05
N LYS A 76 5.66 -19.49 -11.53
CA LYS A 76 4.51 -19.96 -10.74
C LYS A 76 4.74 -21.26 -9.97
N GLN A 77 5.47 -22.21 -10.57
CA GLN A 77 5.69 -23.56 -10.03
C GLN A 77 6.94 -23.70 -9.17
N GLU A 78 7.72 -22.64 -9.04
CA GLU A 78 8.95 -22.65 -8.23
C GLU A 78 8.66 -22.46 -6.75
N THR A 79 9.65 -22.81 -5.92
CA THR A 79 9.56 -22.62 -4.47
C THR A 79 9.53 -21.15 -4.08
N GLU A 80 8.89 -20.84 -2.94
CA GLU A 80 8.83 -19.49 -2.37
C GLU A 80 10.22 -18.90 -2.12
N VAL A 81 11.18 -19.73 -1.69
CA VAL A 81 12.56 -19.32 -1.47
C VAL A 81 13.20 -18.84 -2.77
N TYR A 82 13.03 -19.60 -3.86
CA TYR A 82 13.54 -19.20 -5.19
C TYR A 82 12.90 -17.89 -5.66
N LYS A 83 11.58 -17.75 -5.47
CA LYS A 83 10.85 -16.54 -5.85
C LYS A 83 11.33 -15.32 -5.07
N GLU A 84 11.52 -15.45 -3.75
CA GLU A 84 12.03 -14.36 -2.90
C GLU A 84 13.42 -13.91 -3.35
N GLU A 85 14.34 -14.84 -3.60
CA GLU A 85 15.70 -14.54 -4.07
C GLU A 85 15.68 -13.81 -5.44
N LYS A 86 14.87 -14.28 -6.37
CA LYS A 86 14.73 -13.64 -7.69
C LYS A 86 14.07 -12.28 -7.62
N SER A 87 13.06 -12.11 -6.78
CA SER A 87 12.44 -10.81 -6.57
C SER A 87 13.41 -9.83 -5.92
N LEU A 88 14.27 -10.30 -5.01
CA LEU A 88 15.31 -9.47 -4.38
C LEU A 88 16.38 -8.99 -5.37
N GLU A 89 16.82 -9.86 -6.28
CA GLU A 89 17.78 -9.50 -7.33
C GLU A 89 17.22 -8.39 -8.23
N ILE A 90 15.97 -8.55 -8.69
CA ILE A 90 15.30 -7.56 -9.55
C ILE A 90 15.07 -6.26 -8.78
N PHE A 91 14.60 -6.35 -7.55
CA PHE A 91 14.28 -5.20 -6.72
C PHE A 91 15.52 -4.35 -6.42
N LYS A 92 16.65 -4.98 -6.06
CA LYS A 92 17.94 -4.29 -5.85
C LYS A 92 18.37 -3.53 -7.10
N LYS A 93 18.31 -4.16 -8.27
CA LYS A 93 18.65 -3.53 -9.55
C LYS A 93 17.76 -2.32 -9.88
N ASN A 94 16.48 -2.38 -9.52
CA ASN A 94 15.56 -1.28 -9.77
C ASN A 94 15.69 -0.18 -8.71
N LEU A 95 16.06 -0.50 -7.47
CA LEU A 95 16.37 0.47 -6.43
C LEU A 95 17.56 1.37 -6.78
N GLU A 96 18.60 0.82 -7.44
CA GLU A 96 19.71 1.63 -7.97
C GLU A 96 19.24 2.75 -8.91
N ARG A 97 18.13 2.53 -9.63
CA ARG A 97 17.53 3.53 -10.54
C ARG A 97 16.72 4.60 -9.81
N ILE A 98 16.32 4.35 -8.57
CA ILE A 98 15.57 5.30 -7.73
C ILE A 98 16.52 6.33 -7.08
N ASN A 99 17.85 6.18 -7.29
CA ASN A 99 18.90 7.10 -6.83
C ASN A 99 18.87 7.36 -5.31
N ILE A 100 18.57 6.31 -4.55
CA ILE A 100 18.59 6.33 -3.08
C ILE A 100 20.04 6.15 -2.63
N LYS A 101 20.60 7.13 -1.91
CA LYS A 101 21.96 7.11 -1.34
C LYS A 101 22.03 6.34 -0.03
N SER A 102 20.88 6.06 0.59
CA SER A 102 20.77 5.24 1.79
C SER A 102 20.95 3.77 1.48
N LYS A 103 21.78 3.10 2.28
CA LYS A 103 21.93 1.65 2.23
C LYS A 103 20.81 1.03 3.06
N ILE A 104 19.78 0.53 2.39
CA ILE A 104 18.72 -0.25 3.05
C ILE A 104 19.28 -1.64 3.34
N GLU A 105 19.14 -2.11 4.58
CA GLU A 105 19.56 -3.46 4.95
C GLU A 105 18.80 -4.52 4.14
N GLU A 106 19.49 -5.60 3.77
CA GLU A 106 18.91 -6.64 2.93
C GLU A 106 17.71 -7.32 3.57
N ASP A 107 17.72 -7.50 4.89
CA ASP A 107 16.61 -8.09 5.62
C ASP A 107 15.36 -7.20 5.56
N ASN A 108 15.52 -5.87 5.61
CA ASN A 108 14.41 -4.94 5.41
C ASN A 108 13.83 -5.05 3.98
N LEU A 109 14.69 -5.22 2.97
CA LEU A 109 14.25 -5.45 1.59
C LEU A 109 13.48 -6.77 1.46
N LYS A 110 13.95 -7.85 2.09
CA LYS A 110 13.25 -9.14 2.12
C LYS A 110 11.90 -9.04 2.81
N HIS A 111 11.81 -8.33 3.93
CA HIS A 111 10.54 -8.07 4.61
C HIS A 111 9.53 -7.36 3.72
N ILE A 112 9.95 -6.32 2.99
CA ILE A 112 9.09 -5.60 2.04
C ILE A 112 8.59 -6.54 0.93
N LEU A 113 9.47 -7.38 0.38
CA LEU A 113 9.11 -8.33 -0.68
C LEU A 113 8.14 -9.41 -0.19
N ARG A 114 8.31 -9.92 1.03
CA ARG A 114 7.37 -10.88 1.64
C ARG A 114 5.98 -10.27 1.81
N ILE A 115 5.91 -9.02 2.28
CA ILE A 115 4.64 -8.29 2.39
C ILE A 115 4.00 -8.12 1.01
N ALA A 116 4.78 -7.68 0.02
CA ALA A 116 4.28 -7.53 -1.35
C ALA A 116 3.79 -8.87 -1.95
N SER A 117 4.47 -9.98 -1.67
CA SER A 117 4.05 -11.32 -2.08
C SER A 117 2.76 -11.76 -1.41
N ALA A 118 2.60 -11.52 -0.10
CA ALA A 118 1.37 -11.83 0.61
C ALA A 118 0.17 -11.07 0.01
N ILE A 119 0.33 -9.78 -0.27
CA ILE A 119 -0.73 -8.94 -0.86
C ILE A 119 -1.11 -9.44 -2.26
N ILE A 120 -0.12 -9.83 -3.09
CA ILE A 120 -0.39 -10.29 -4.46
C ILE A 120 -1.11 -11.65 -4.46
N LYS A 121 -0.86 -12.53 -3.48
CA LYS A 121 -1.51 -13.84 -3.40
C LYS A 121 -2.97 -13.79 -2.94
N GLU A 122 -3.40 -12.69 -2.34
CA GLU A 122 -4.80 -12.47 -1.96
C GLU A 122 -5.68 -11.96 -3.13
N TYR A 123 -5.09 -11.68 -4.30
CA TYR A 123 -5.77 -11.28 -5.53
C TYR A 123 -5.72 -12.37 -6.61
#